data_AF-A0A7S0KJA2-F1
#
_entry.id   AF-A0A7S0KJA2-F1
#
_cell.length_a   1.000
_cell.length_b   1.000
_cell.length_c   1.000
_cell.angle_alpha   90.00
_cell.angle_beta   90.00
_cell.angle_gamma   90.00
#
_symmetry.space_group_name_H-M   'P 1'
#
loop_
_entity.id
_entity.type
_entity.pdbx_description
1 polymer ?
#
loop_
_entity_poly.entity_id
_entity_poly.type
_entity_poly.pdbx_seq_one_letter_code
_entity_poly.pdbx_strand_id
1 'polypeptide(L)'
;HRAARATRGACDATKRCTGIGARRAAVRARASSIDDVPPEDVALIVELLDSENGEELKEKVDLIAKNGLLTSGVVEAARVIVEANKEAGQEADVVELLTDVYETLKYKFEETAALVMKGALNFAQELMKYFTAEDLEEGSGTNVALAKVQLMMREEFEREGGVSKAMLAKYLDEVLPVMDQQDARIQEQLMESMDTEAAAKVVQIMMQRTKERMQIEFLRDTASRM
;
A
#
# COMPACT_ATOMS: atom_id res chain seq x y z
N HIS A 1 33.74 43.57 -32.19
CA HIS A 1 32.96 42.92 -33.27
C HIS A 1 32.75 41.46 -32.88
N ARG A 2 31.57 41.04 -32.39
CA ARG A 2 30.42 40.44 -33.13
C ARG A 2 30.87 39.27 -34.03
N ALA A 3 30.28 38.06 -34.05
CA ALA A 3 28.97 37.59 -33.63
C ALA A 3 28.91 36.03 -33.56
N ALA A 4 27.80 35.53 -33.01
CA ALA A 4 27.41 34.14 -32.82
C ALA A 4 26.86 33.41 -34.06
N ARG A 5 26.77 32.07 -33.97
CA ARG A 5 25.83 31.06 -34.60
C ARG A 5 26.59 29.75 -34.90
N ALA A 6 26.05 28.54 -34.86
CA ALA A 6 24.74 28.00 -34.51
C ALA A 6 24.86 26.47 -34.35
N THR A 7 23.89 25.92 -33.60
CA THR A 7 23.35 24.55 -33.55
C THR A 7 23.51 23.61 -34.76
N ARG A 8 23.72 22.30 -34.51
CA ARG A 8 22.91 21.15 -35.03
C ARG A 8 23.54 19.75 -34.79
N GLY A 9 22.67 18.78 -34.49
CA GLY A 9 22.90 17.33 -34.51
C GLY A 9 22.24 16.64 -33.30
N ALA A 10 20.91 16.53 -33.18
CA ALA A 10 19.95 15.74 -33.95
C ALA A 10 20.17 14.21 -33.90
N CYS A 11 19.27 13.56 -33.15
CA CYS A 11 18.67 12.24 -33.34
C CYS A 11 19.57 10.99 -33.41
N ASP A 12 19.44 10.14 -32.39
CA ASP A 12 19.14 8.74 -32.63
C ASP A 12 18.09 8.25 -31.62
N ALA A 13 16.84 8.32 -32.06
CA ALA A 13 15.72 7.65 -31.43
C ALA A 13 15.49 6.35 -32.19
N THR A 14 15.64 5.19 -31.52
CA THR A 14 14.81 4.03 -31.86
C THR A 14 14.79 2.98 -30.74
N LYS A 15 13.55 2.72 -30.29
CA LYS A 15 13.04 1.43 -29.80
C LYS A 15 13.54 0.92 -28.44
N ARG A 16 12.72 1.19 -27.42
CA ARG A 16 12.04 0.14 -26.62
C ARG A 16 10.94 0.74 -25.75
N CYS A 17 9.79 1.02 -26.36
CA CYS A 17 8.53 1.29 -25.68
C CYS A 17 7.87 -0.03 -25.27
N THR A 18 8.33 -0.63 -24.17
CA THR A 18 7.62 -1.69 -23.44
C THR A 18 8.26 -1.76 -22.06
N GLY A 19 7.66 -1.13 -21.04
CA GLY A 19 8.15 -1.31 -19.67
C GLY A 19 7.89 -0.20 -18.65
N ILE A 20 7.12 0.85 -18.96
CA ILE A 20 6.87 1.93 -17.98
C ILE A 20 6.06 1.42 -16.78
N GLY A 21 5.12 0.48 -16.99
CA GLY A 21 4.33 -0.11 -15.90
C GLY A 21 5.07 -1.15 -15.04
N ALA A 22 6.08 -1.84 -15.58
CA ALA A 22 6.68 -3.01 -14.93
C ALA A 22 7.91 -2.69 -14.05
N ARG A 23 8.41 -1.45 -14.04
CA ARG A 23 9.58 -1.04 -13.25
C ARG A 23 9.26 -0.36 -11.92
N ARG A 24 7.99 -0.07 -11.62
CA ARG A 24 7.60 0.66 -10.40
C ARG A 24 7.55 -0.17 -9.12
N ALA A 25 7.74 -1.49 -9.19
CA ALA A 25 7.64 -2.40 -8.05
C ALA A 25 8.99 -2.90 -7.49
N ALA A 26 10.10 -2.20 -7.77
CA ALA A 26 11.29 -2.35 -6.96
C ALA A 26 11.11 -1.48 -5.71
N VAL A 27 11.31 -2.05 -4.52
CA VAL A 27 11.48 -1.29 -3.28
C VAL A 27 12.66 -0.34 -3.50
N ARG A 28 12.39 0.87 -4.00
CA ARG A 28 13.40 1.90 -4.21
C ARG A 28 13.94 2.24 -2.82
N ALA A 29 15.26 2.13 -2.65
CA ALA A 29 15.93 2.59 -1.44
C ALA A 29 15.49 4.03 -1.15
N ARG A 30 15.25 4.31 0.13
CA ARG A 30 14.82 5.63 0.58
C ARG A 30 15.83 6.67 0.08
N ALA A 31 15.38 7.62 -0.75
CA ALA A 31 16.26 8.64 -1.30
C ALA A 31 16.87 9.45 -0.15
N SER A 32 18.19 9.59 -0.16
CA SER A 32 18.94 10.22 0.93
C SER A 32 19.38 11.64 0.59
N SER A 33 19.40 11.97 -0.70
CA SER A 33 19.72 13.28 -1.24
C SER A 33 18.89 13.56 -2.50
N ILE A 34 18.85 14.82 -2.94
CA ILE A 34 18.10 15.22 -4.14
C ILE A 34 18.63 14.56 -5.42
N ASP A 35 19.92 14.21 -5.45
CA ASP A 35 20.57 13.54 -6.59
C ASP A 35 20.11 12.07 -6.75
N ASP A 36 19.59 11.48 -5.67
CA ASP A 36 18.99 10.14 -5.69
C ASP A 36 17.54 10.16 -6.20
N VAL A 37 16.95 11.35 -6.35
CA VAL A 37 15.55 11.50 -6.74
C VAL A 37 15.42 11.38 -8.27
N PRO A 38 14.58 10.47 -8.77
CA PRO A 38 14.36 10.31 -10.20
C PRO A 38 13.77 11.58 -10.84
N PRO A 39 14.24 11.99 -12.02
CA PRO A 39 13.77 13.21 -12.68
C PRO A 39 12.26 13.22 -12.93
N GLU A 40 11.65 12.06 -13.16
CA GLU A 40 10.21 11.92 -13.32
C GLU A 40 9.42 12.29 -12.05
N ASP A 41 9.97 11.98 -10.87
CA ASP A 41 9.32 12.26 -9.59
C ASP A 41 9.50 13.75 -9.23
N VAL A 42 10.67 14.34 -9.55
CA VAL A 42 10.91 15.79 -9.42
C VAL A 42 9.98 16.58 -10.34
N ALA A 43 9.79 16.15 -11.59
CA ALA A 43 8.93 16.83 -12.55
C ALA A 43 7.48 16.94 -12.05
N LEU A 44 6.95 15.88 -11.45
CA LEU A 44 5.61 15.89 -10.84
C LEU A 44 5.53 16.91 -9.69
N ILE A 45 6.55 17.00 -8.86
CA ILE A 45 6.57 17.96 -7.74
C ILE A 45 6.63 19.40 -8.26
N VAL A 46 7.43 19.66 -9.29
CA VAL A 46 7.50 20.98 -9.93
C VAL A 46 6.16 21.38 -10.55
N GLU A 47 5.45 20.44 -11.18
CA GLU A 47 4.10 20.70 -11.71
C GLU A 47 3.08 21.04 -10.60
N LEU A 48 3.23 20.43 -9.41
CA LEU A 48 2.37 20.73 -8.26
C LEU A 48 2.68 22.09 -7.63
N LEU A 49 3.92 22.57 -7.71
CA LEU A 49 4.30 23.92 -7.27
C LEU A 49 3.71 25.02 -8.16
N ASP A 50 3.31 24.68 -9.39
CA ASP A 50 2.61 25.58 -10.31
C ASP A 50 1.11 25.73 -9.98
N SER A 51 0.65 25.20 -8.84
CA SER A 51 -0.71 25.43 -8.36
C SER A 51 -0.86 26.83 -7.77
N GLU A 52 -1.91 27.55 -8.18
CA GLU A 52 -2.21 28.91 -7.74
C GLU A 52 -2.69 28.96 -6.28
N ASN A 53 -3.28 27.87 -5.79
CA ASN A 53 -3.82 27.76 -4.45
C ASN A 53 -3.93 26.29 -3.97
N GLY A 54 -4.28 26.12 -2.69
CA GLY A 54 -4.40 24.80 -2.07
C GLY A 54 -5.55 23.93 -2.58
N GLU A 55 -6.58 24.49 -3.24
CA GLU A 55 -7.65 23.71 -3.86
C GLU A 55 -7.16 23.10 -5.17
N GLU A 56 -6.51 23.88 -6.02
CA GLU A 56 -5.88 23.39 -7.25
C GLU A 56 -4.80 22.33 -6.97
N LEU A 57 -3.98 22.53 -5.92
CA LEU A 57 -3.02 21.53 -5.47
C LEU A 57 -3.67 20.18 -5.17
N LYS A 58 -4.79 20.18 -4.44
CA LYS A 58 -5.54 18.96 -4.11
C LYS A 58 -6.10 18.29 -5.36
N GLU A 59 -6.67 19.06 -6.29
CA GLU A 59 -7.20 18.53 -7.54
C GLU A 59 -6.12 17.87 -8.41
N LYS A 60 -4.94 18.50 -8.54
CA LYS A 60 -3.80 17.91 -9.26
C LYS A 60 -3.31 16.64 -8.57
N VAL A 61 -3.18 16.65 -7.25
CA VAL A 61 -2.79 15.45 -6.47
C VAL A 61 -3.82 14.31 -6.63
N ASP A 62 -5.11 14.63 -6.65
CA ASP A 62 -6.17 13.66 -6.93
C ASP A 62 -6.05 13.05 -8.34
N LEU A 63 -5.71 13.85 -9.34
CA LEU A 63 -5.47 13.37 -10.71
C LEU A 63 -4.22 12.48 -10.78
N ILE A 64 -3.14 12.86 -10.12
CA ILE A 64 -1.91 12.05 -10.00
C ILE A 64 -2.24 10.70 -9.34
N ALA A 65 -3.06 10.69 -8.29
CA ALA A 65 -3.53 9.46 -7.64
C ALA A 65 -4.38 8.60 -8.57
N LYS A 66 -5.40 9.18 -9.23
CA LYS A 66 -6.30 8.49 -10.18
C LYS A 66 -5.54 7.87 -11.35
N ASN A 67 -4.47 8.51 -11.82
CA ASN A 67 -3.63 8.02 -12.90
C ASN A 67 -2.56 7.00 -12.45
N GLY A 68 -2.56 6.61 -11.17
CA GLY A 68 -1.58 5.67 -10.61
C GLY A 68 -0.15 6.21 -10.57
N LEU A 69 0.02 7.54 -10.63
CA LEU A 69 1.31 8.21 -10.56
C LEU A 69 1.74 8.52 -9.13
N LEU A 70 0.80 8.56 -8.18
CA LEU A 70 1.08 8.77 -6.76
C LEU A 70 1.71 7.51 -6.15
N THR A 71 3.03 7.52 -6.01
CA THR A 71 3.81 6.42 -5.42
C THR A 71 4.54 6.87 -4.17
N SER A 72 5.01 5.92 -3.36
CA SER A 72 5.88 6.23 -2.21
C SER A 72 7.16 6.96 -2.63
N GLY A 73 7.65 6.72 -3.85
CA GLY A 73 8.80 7.43 -4.42
C GLY A 73 8.52 8.92 -4.63
N VAL A 74 7.33 9.28 -5.11
CA VAL A 74 6.91 10.68 -5.29
C VAL A 74 6.76 11.39 -3.95
N VAL A 75 6.18 10.72 -2.95
CA VAL A 75 6.07 11.27 -1.59
C VAL A 75 7.46 11.48 -0.97
N GLU A 76 8.37 10.51 -1.15
CA GLU A 76 9.73 10.58 -0.62
C GLU A 76 10.56 11.65 -1.33
N ALA A 77 10.40 11.80 -2.64
CA ALA A 77 11.00 12.87 -3.43
C ALA A 77 10.59 14.24 -2.88
N ALA A 78 9.30 14.46 -2.59
CA ALA A 78 8.81 15.70 -2.01
C ALA A 78 9.40 15.96 -0.62
N ARG A 79 9.50 14.92 0.23
CA ARG A 79 10.16 15.00 1.54
C ARG A 79 11.62 15.45 1.42
N VAL A 80 12.38 14.81 0.53
CA VAL A 80 13.81 15.10 0.31
C VAL A 80 14.01 16.52 -0.22
N ILE A 81 13.15 16.99 -1.13
CA ILE A 81 13.22 18.36 -1.64
C ILE A 81 12.97 19.37 -0.52
N VAL A 82 11.98 19.14 0.35
CA VAL A 82 11.72 20.01 1.52
C VAL A 82 12.95 20.06 2.44
N GLU A 83 13.53 18.90 2.77
CA GLU A 83 14.70 18.81 3.66
C GLU A 83 15.93 19.50 3.07
N ALA A 84 16.24 19.24 1.79
CA ALA A 84 17.36 19.86 1.11
C ALA A 84 17.24 21.40 1.06
N ASN A 85 16.04 21.93 0.84
CA ASN A 85 15.81 23.39 0.83
C ASN A 85 15.91 24.00 2.24
N LYS A 86 15.47 23.28 3.28
CA LYS A 86 15.68 23.69 4.69
C LYS A 86 17.17 23.76 5.03
N GLU A 87 17.94 22.74 4.66
CA GLU A 87 19.39 22.68 4.90
C GLU A 87 20.16 23.74 4.12
N ALA A 88 19.70 24.07 2.91
CA ALA A 88 20.27 25.13 2.09
C ALA A 88 19.97 26.56 2.62
N GLY A 89 19.13 26.68 3.66
CA GLY A 89 18.76 27.98 4.23
C GLY A 89 17.87 28.81 3.31
N GLN A 90 16.99 28.16 2.53
CA GLN A 90 16.01 28.84 1.69
C GLN A 90 15.03 29.69 2.49
N GLU A 91 14.38 30.62 1.80
CA GLU A 91 13.35 31.48 2.38
C GLU A 91 12.20 30.65 2.97
N ALA A 92 11.69 31.10 4.11
CA ALA A 92 10.68 30.37 4.87
C ALA A 92 9.41 30.10 4.05
N ASP A 93 8.95 31.10 3.28
CA ASP A 93 7.77 31.00 2.43
C ASP A 93 7.93 29.94 1.32
N VAL A 94 9.14 29.79 0.77
CA VAL A 94 9.45 28.75 -0.23
C VAL A 94 9.42 27.37 0.42
N VAL A 95 9.99 27.25 1.61
CA VAL A 95 9.98 25.99 2.38
C VAL A 95 8.56 25.61 2.80
N GLU A 96 7.72 26.58 3.16
CA GLU A 96 6.31 26.38 3.50
C GLU A 96 5.54 25.83 2.30
N LEU A 97 5.68 26.46 1.12
CA LEU A 97 5.05 25.98 -0.12
C LEU A 97 5.46 24.53 -0.47
N LEU A 98 6.75 24.22 -0.37
CA LEU A 98 7.25 22.86 -0.59
C LEU A 98 6.69 21.87 0.44
N THR A 99 6.52 22.32 1.69
CA THR A 99 5.95 21.51 2.76
C THR A 99 4.47 21.21 2.49
N ASP A 100 3.69 22.19 2.04
CA ASP A 100 2.28 22.00 1.67
C ASP A 100 2.11 20.96 0.55
N VAL A 101 2.97 20.99 -0.47
CA VAL A 101 2.98 19.98 -1.54
C VAL A 101 3.29 18.60 -0.98
N TYR A 102 4.33 18.48 -0.15
CA TYR A 102 4.70 17.21 0.49
C TYR A 102 3.57 16.66 1.37
N GLU A 103 2.98 17.48 2.25
CA GLU A 103 1.93 17.05 3.16
C GLU A 103 0.66 16.64 2.40
N THR A 104 0.30 17.36 1.34
CA THR A 104 -0.86 17.01 0.50
C THR A 104 -0.64 15.67 -0.21
N LEU A 105 0.54 15.46 -0.80
CA LEU A 105 0.93 14.19 -1.42
C LEU A 105 0.90 13.03 -0.42
N LYS A 106 1.48 13.25 0.76
CA LYS A 106 1.52 12.26 1.84
C LYS A 106 0.12 11.89 2.29
N TYR A 107 -0.71 12.88 2.61
CA TYR A 107 -2.09 12.65 3.04
C TYR A 107 -2.88 11.85 2.00
N LYS A 108 -2.76 12.23 0.71
CA LYS A 108 -3.46 11.50 -0.34
C LYS A 108 -2.96 10.07 -0.52
N PHE A 109 -1.65 9.87 -0.39
CA PHE A 109 -1.04 8.54 -0.51
C PHE A 109 -1.52 7.63 0.63
N GLU A 110 -1.56 8.15 1.86
CA GLU A 110 -2.08 7.46 3.03
C GLU A 110 -3.59 7.17 2.91
N GLU A 111 -4.39 8.13 2.42
CA GLU A 111 -5.81 7.93 2.14
C GLU A 111 -6.04 6.81 1.11
N THR A 112 -5.28 6.84 0.01
CA THR A 112 -5.38 5.84 -1.06
C THR A 112 -4.98 4.46 -0.54
N ALA A 113 -3.90 4.38 0.24
CA ALA A 113 -3.47 3.16 0.89
C ALA A 113 -4.56 2.62 1.86
N ALA A 114 -5.18 3.50 2.66
CA ALA A 114 -6.24 3.11 3.59
C ALA A 114 -7.48 2.56 2.87
N LEU A 115 -7.90 3.18 1.76
CA LEU A 115 -9.01 2.69 0.94
C LEU A 115 -8.71 1.32 0.32
N VAL A 116 -7.49 1.14 -0.19
CA VAL A 116 -7.02 -0.15 -0.72
C VAL A 116 -7.04 -1.24 0.35
N MET A 117 -6.51 -0.95 1.55
CA MET A 117 -6.48 -1.89 2.67
C MET A 117 -7.89 -2.25 3.16
N LYS A 118 -8.81 -1.28 3.16
CA LYS A 118 -10.22 -1.52 3.46
C LYS A 118 -10.88 -2.45 2.44
N GLY A 119 -10.53 -2.32 1.15
CA GLY A 119 -10.98 -3.23 0.10
C GLY A 119 -10.51 -4.67 0.37
N ALA A 120 -9.22 -4.86 0.66
CA ALA A 120 -8.64 -6.16 0.98
C ALA A 120 -9.26 -6.78 2.27
N LEU A 121 -9.46 -5.99 3.32
CA LEU A 121 -10.18 -6.38 4.54
C LEU A 121 -11.58 -6.91 4.23
N ASN A 122 -12.39 -6.12 3.52
CA ASN A 122 -13.77 -6.49 3.19
C ASN A 122 -13.80 -7.77 2.36
N PHE A 123 -12.86 -7.91 1.43
CA PHE A 123 -12.76 -9.11 0.60
C PHE A 123 -12.37 -10.34 1.43
N ALA A 124 -11.35 -10.24 2.28
CA ALA A 124 -10.96 -11.33 3.19
C ALA A 124 -12.12 -11.75 4.11
N GLN A 125 -12.84 -10.78 4.69
CA GLN A 125 -14.02 -11.04 5.52
C GLN A 125 -15.15 -11.71 4.76
N GLU A 126 -15.35 -11.36 3.49
CA GLU A 126 -16.34 -12.04 2.65
C GLU A 126 -15.94 -13.49 2.38
N LEU A 127 -14.66 -13.75 2.05
CA LEU A 127 -14.17 -15.12 1.83
C LEU A 127 -14.36 -16.01 3.06
N MET A 128 -14.06 -15.49 4.26
CA MET A 128 -14.21 -16.23 5.54
C MET A 128 -15.64 -16.65 5.87
N LYS A 129 -16.67 -16.10 5.20
CA LYS A 129 -18.06 -16.55 5.36
C LYS A 129 -18.38 -17.86 4.64
N TYR A 130 -17.54 -18.25 3.68
CA TYR A 130 -17.81 -19.40 2.81
C TYR A 130 -17.12 -20.69 3.25
N PHE A 131 -16.30 -20.66 4.28
CA PHE A 131 -15.62 -21.83 4.84
C PHE A 131 -15.38 -21.63 6.32
N THR A 132 -15.15 -22.70 7.07
CA THR A 132 -14.79 -22.66 8.49
C THR A 132 -13.41 -23.28 8.75
N ALA A 133 -12.94 -23.31 10.01
CA ALA A 133 -11.70 -24.00 10.34
C ALA A 133 -11.82 -25.52 10.17
N GLU A 134 -13.01 -26.08 10.44
CA GLU A 134 -13.31 -27.50 10.25
C GLU A 134 -13.19 -27.93 8.78
N ASP A 135 -13.60 -27.05 7.84
CA ASP A 135 -13.43 -27.28 6.40
C ASP A 135 -11.96 -27.48 5.99
N LEU A 136 -11.02 -26.88 6.73
CA LEU A 136 -9.58 -26.97 6.47
C LEU A 136 -8.99 -28.31 6.93
N GLU A 137 -9.60 -28.95 7.93
CA GLU A 137 -9.12 -30.20 8.52
C GLU A 137 -9.43 -31.42 7.64
N GLU A 138 -10.50 -31.35 6.83
CA GLU A 138 -10.98 -32.48 6.00
C GLU A 138 -10.14 -32.75 4.74
N GLY A 139 -9.10 -31.95 4.47
CA GLY A 139 -8.18 -32.14 3.34
C GLY A 139 -8.67 -31.48 2.04
N SER A 140 -7.75 -30.79 1.36
CA SER A 140 -8.04 -29.86 0.26
C SER A 140 -8.52 -30.48 -1.06
N GLY A 141 -8.69 -31.80 -1.14
CA GLY A 141 -8.96 -32.52 -2.40
C GLY A 141 -10.43 -32.59 -2.83
N THR A 142 -11.36 -32.48 -1.87
CA THR A 142 -12.80 -32.68 -2.11
C THR A 142 -13.71 -31.64 -1.44
N ASN A 143 -13.14 -30.68 -0.69
CA ASN A 143 -13.95 -29.69 0.00
C ASN A 143 -14.47 -28.60 -0.98
N VAL A 144 -15.79 -28.62 -1.21
CA VAL A 144 -16.51 -27.69 -2.09
C VAL A 144 -16.42 -26.24 -1.59
N ALA A 145 -16.40 -26.02 -0.27
CA ALA A 145 -16.26 -24.70 0.32
C ALA A 145 -14.90 -24.06 -0.05
N LEU A 146 -13.82 -24.83 0.08
CA LEU A 146 -12.47 -24.36 -0.27
C LEU A 146 -12.32 -24.11 -1.78
N ALA A 147 -12.91 -24.97 -2.61
CA ALA A 147 -12.93 -24.76 -4.06
C ALA A 147 -13.69 -23.48 -4.45
N LYS A 148 -14.80 -23.18 -3.77
CA LYS A 148 -15.56 -21.94 -3.96
C LYS A 148 -14.74 -20.70 -3.58
N VAL A 149 -14.05 -20.73 -2.44
CA VAL A 149 -13.18 -19.63 -1.99
C VAL A 149 -12.08 -19.36 -3.02
N GLN A 150 -11.42 -20.41 -3.53
CA GLN A 150 -10.40 -20.26 -4.57
C GLN A 150 -10.96 -19.66 -5.86
N LEU A 151 -12.18 -20.03 -6.26
CA LEU A 151 -12.84 -19.42 -7.42
C LEU A 151 -13.12 -17.94 -7.19
N MET A 152 -13.69 -17.57 -6.04
CA MET A 152 -13.96 -16.17 -5.68
C MET A 152 -12.68 -15.32 -5.64
N MET A 153 -11.59 -15.88 -5.12
CA MET A 153 -10.27 -15.23 -5.17
C MET A 153 -9.82 -14.96 -6.60
N ARG A 154 -9.96 -15.94 -7.50
CA ARG A 154 -9.58 -15.78 -8.90
C ARG A 154 -10.41 -14.71 -9.60
N GLU A 155 -11.73 -14.79 -9.45
CA GLU A 155 -12.66 -13.83 -10.04
C GLU A 155 -12.36 -12.41 -9.57
N GLU A 156 -12.10 -12.21 -8.27
CA GLU A 156 -11.78 -10.89 -7.72
C GLU A 156 -10.44 -10.36 -8.23
N PHE A 157 -9.42 -11.22 -8.35
CA PHE A 157 -8.09 -10.83 -8.82
C PHE A 157 -8.08 -10.47 -10.31
N GLU A 158 -8.96 -11.07 -11.11
CA GLU A 158 -9.12 -10.80 -12.54
C GLU A 158 -10.09 -9.64 -12.83
N ARG A 159 -10.89 -9.23 -11.84
CA ARG A 159 -11.89 -8.16 -11.99
C ARG A 159 -11.22 -6.78 -12.10
N GLU A 160 -11.67 -6.00 -13.08
CA GLU A 160 -11.22 -4.61 -13.23
C GLU A 160 -11.61 -3.78 -11.99
N GLY A 161 -10.63 -3.17 -11.33
CA GLY A 161 -10.83 -2.45 -10.06
C GLY A 161 -11.07 -3.36 -8.84
N GLY A 162 -10.90 -4.68 -8.97
CA GLY A 162 -10.95 -5.63 -7.87
C GLY A 162 -9.72 -5.57 -6.96
N VAL A 163 -9.78 -6.27 -5.83
CA VAL A 163 -8.62 -6.44 -4.95
C VAL A 163 -7.58 -7.30 -5.65
N SER A 164 -6.34 -6.84 -5.76
CA SER A 164 -5.25 -7.63 -6.36
C SER A 164 -4.68 -8.62 -5.35
N LYS A 165 -4.10 -9.71 -5.87
CA LYS A 165 -3.35 -10.70 -5.06
C LYS A 165 -2.34 -10.05 -4.10
N ALA A 166 -1.58 -9.08 -4.59
CA ALA A 166 -0.55 -8.40 -3.78
C ALA A 166 -1.16 -7.57 -2.65
N MET A 167 -2.31 -6.94 -2.89
CA MET A 167 -3.01 -6.13 -1.87
C MET A 167 -3.61 -7.02 -0.79
N LEU A 168 -4.25 -8.13 -1.17
CA LEU A 168 -4.75 -9.10 -0.20
C LEU A 168 -3.61 -9.70 0.62
N ALA A 169 -2.51 -10.12 -0.01
CA ALA A 169 -1.34 -10.68 0.68
C ALA A 169 -0.76 -9.70 1.70
N LYS A 170 -0.52 -8.44 1.29
CA LYS A 170 -0.03 -7.39 2.18
C LYS A 170 -0.96 -7.18 3.39
N TYR A 171 -2.27 -7.12 3.15
CA TYR A 171 -3.24 -6.99 4.24
C TYR A 171 -3.16 -8.18 5.22
N LEU A 172 -3.13 -9.42 4.72
CA LEU A 172 -3.06 -10.60 5.58
C LEU A 172 -1.73 -10.69 6.36
N ASP A 173 -0.62 -10.26 5.76
CA ASP A 173 0.69 -10.17 6.41
C ASP A 173 0.72 -9.11 7.52
N GLU A 174 -0.04 -8.02 7.41
CA GLU A 174 -0.17 -7.01 8.45
C GLU A 174 -1.12 -7.42 9.59
N VAL A 175 -2.14 -8.24 9.30
CA VAL A 175 -3.14 -8.68 10.29
C VAL A 175 -2.59 -9.76 11.23
N LEU A 176 -1.84 -10.73 10.72
CA LEU A 176 -1.35 -11.85 11.53
C LEU A 176 -0.52 -11.40 12.75
N PRO A 177 0.43 -10.46 12.64
CA PRO A 177 1.16 -9.94 13.80
C PRO A 177 0.27 -9.20 14.82
N VAL A 178 -0.80 -8.53 14.34
CA VAL A 178 -1.76 -7.86 15.24
C VAL A 178 -2.57 -8.91 16.00
N MET A 179 -2.93 -10.03 15.35
CA MET A 179 -3.57 -11.15 16.03
C MET A 179 -2.66 -11.75 17.09
N ASP A 180 -1.37 -11.95 16.81
CA ASP A 180 -0.40 -12.45 17.81
C ASP A 180 -0.36 -11.56 19.07
N GLN A 181 -0.31 -10.24 18.88
CA GLN A 181 -0.30 -9.30 20.01
C GLN A 181 -1.58 -9.33 20.82
N GLN A 182 -2.73 -9.49 20.15
CA GLN A 182 -4.02 -9.61 20.81
C GLN A 182 -4.16 -10.95 21.54
N ASP A 183 -3.69 -12.05 20.94
CA ASP A 183 -3.69 -13.38 21.54
C ASP A 183 -2.86 -13.41 22.83
N ALA A 184 -1.67 -12.78 22.81
CA ALA A 184 -0.82 -12.64 23.99
C ALA A 184 -1.54 -11.90 25.13
N ARG A 185 -2.23 -10.79 24.82
CA ARG A 185 -3.01 -10.04 25.82
C ARG A 185 -4.17 -10.83 26.40
N ILE A 186 -4.85 -11.62 25.57
CA ILE A 186 -5.97 -12.47 26.02
C ILE A 186 -5.44 -13.63 26.89
N GLN A 187 -4.27 -14.17 26.56
CA GLN A 187 -3.61 -15.17 27.38
C GLN A 187 -3.18 -14.61 28.74
N GLU A 188 -2.65 -13.38 28.79
CA GLU A 188 -2.39 -12.68 30.06
C GLU A 188 -3.67 -12.53 30.90
N GLN A 189 -4.79 -12.12 30.28
CA GLN A 189 -6.09 -12.03 30.96
C GLN A 189 -6.55 -13.38 31.53
N LEU A 190 -6.28 -14.49 30.84
CA LEU A 190 -6.59 -15.83 31.35
C LEU A 190 -5.75 -16.16 32.59
N MET A 191 -4.46 -15.82 32.57
CA MET A 191 -3.53 -16.09 33.67
C MET A 191 -3.84 -15.27 34.92
N GLU A 192 -4.35 -14.04 34.74
CA GLU A 192 -4.74 -13.14 35.82
C GLU A 192 -6.16 -13.42 36.37
N SER A 193 -6.94 -14.24 35.66
CA SER A 193 -8.31 -14.55 36.06
C SER A 193 -8.33 -15.50 37.26
N MET A 194 -8.88 -15.03 38.39
CA MET A 194 -9.10 -15.85 39.58
C MET A 194 -10.48 -16.51 39.62
N ASP A 195 -11.32 -16.26 38.61
CA ASP A 195 -12.67 -16.81 38.48
C ASP A 195 -12.73 -17.85 37.35
N THR A 196 -13.25 -19.02 37.66
CA THR A 196 -13.42 -20.14 36.72
C THR A 196 -14.40 -19.84 35.59
N GLU A 197 -15.44 -19.03 35.81
CA GLU A 197 -16.41 -18.69 34.77
C GLU A 197 -15.81 -17.68 33.77
N ALA A 198 -15.13 -16.65 34.30
CA ALA A 198 -14.36 -15.72 33.48
C ALA A 198 -13.27 -16.44 32.68
N ALA A 199 -12.52 -17.36 33.28
CA ALA A 199 -11.51 -18.17 32.59
C ALA A 199 -12.12 -19.00 31.44
N ALA A 200 -13.28 -19.63 31.65
CA ALA A 200 -13.95 -20.40 30.60
C ALA A 200 -14.36 -19.52 29.39
N LYS A 201 -14.84 -18.29 29.63
CA LYS A 201 -15.16 -17.33 28.56
C LYS A 201 -13.91 -16.92 27.78
N VAL A 202 -12.79 -16.67 28.48
CA VAL A 202 -11.52 -16.32 27.83
C VAL A 202 -11.01 -17.48 26.96
N VAL A 203 -11.11 -18.73 27.43
CA VAL A 203 -10.76 -19.92 26.64
C VAL A 203 -11.61 -20.02 25.37
N GLN A 204 -12.92 -19.77 25.44
CA GLN A 204 -13.78 -19.77 24.25
C GLN A 204 -13.34 -18.70 23.22
N ILE A 205 -12.97 -17.51 23.68
CA ILE A 205 -12.43 -16.45 22.82
C ILE A 205 -11.13 -16.91 22.16
N MET A 206 -10.21 -17.50 22.92
CA MET A 206 -8.95 -18.02 22.37
C MET A 206 -9.17 -19.11 21.31
N MET A 207 -10.12 -20.02 21.55
CA MET A 207 -10.48 -21.06 20.56
C MET A 207 -11.05 -20.44 19.27
N GLN A 208 -11.97 -19.48 19.39
CA GLN A 208 -12.55 -18.79 18.24
C GLN A 208 -11.46 -18.06 17.43
N ARG A 209 -10.54 -17.37 18.11
CA ARG A 209 -9.43 -16.66 17.48
C ARG A 209 -8.43 -17.60 16.80
N THR A 210 -8.21 -18.78 17.37
CA THR A 210 -7.39 -19.82 16.74
C THR A 210 -8.01 -20.28 15.42
N LYS A 211 -9.33 -20.47 15.39
CA LYS A 211 -10.06 -20.81 14.15
C LYS A 211 -9.96 -19.71 13.10
N GLU A 212 -10.18 -18.45 13.50
CA GLU A 212 -10.05 -17.29 12.60
C GLU A 212 -8.64 -17.16 12.03
N ARG A 213 -7.61 -17.42 12.86
CA ARG A 213 -6.21 -17.43 12.42
C ARG A 213 -5.97 -18.50 11.35
N MET A 214 -6.45 -19.73 11.56
CA MET A 214 -6.32 -20.80 10.55
C MET A 214 -6.93 -20.40 9.21
N GLN A 215 -8.09 -19.72 9.23
CA GLN A 215 -8.73 -19.23 8.02
C GLN A 215 -7.90 -18.14 7.32
N ILE A 216 -7.37 -17.18 8.07
CA ILE A 216 -6.52 -16.10 7.54
C ILE A 216 -5.21 -16.66 6.94
N GLU A 217 -4.57 -17.60 7.64
CA GLU A 217 -3.36 -18.28 7.14
C GLU A 217 -3.65 -19.07 5.86
N PHE A 218 -4.79 -19.78 5.79
CA PHE A 218 -5.22 -20.45 4.58
C PHE A 218 -5.43 -19.48 3.41
N LEU A 219 -6.09 -18.33 3.63
CA LEU A 219 -6.28 -17.31 2.60
C LEU A 219 -4.94 -16.75 2.11
N ARG A 220 -3.99 -16.48 3.01
CA ARG A 220 -2.66 -15.97 2.68
C ARG A 220 -1.88 -16.97 1.83
N ASP A 221 -1.88 -18.23 2.25
CA ASP A 221 -1.17 -19.31 1.56
C ASP A 221 -1.79 -19.59 0.18
N THR A 222 -3.12 -19.56 0.08
CA THR A 222 -3.85 -19.71 -1.18
C THR A 222 -3.54 -18.55 -2.12
N ALA A 223 -3.65 -17.30 -1.65
CA ALA A 223 -3.33 -16.11 -2.43
C ALA A 223 -1.90 -16.20 -2.97
N SER A 224 -0.94 -16.62 -2.14
CA SER A 224 0.47 -16.75 -2.51
C SER A 224 0.72 -17.78 -3.62
N ARG A 225 -0.08 -18.86 -3.69
CA ARG A 225 0.07 -19.96 -4.66
C ARG A 225 -0.64 -19.73 -6.00
N MET A 226 -1.60 -18.81 -6.08
CA MET A 226 -2.36 -18.49 -7.30
C MET A 226 -1.61 -17.57 -8.25
#